data_AF-A0AAU4UQK2-F1
#
_entry.id   AF-A0AAU4UQK2-F1
#
_cell.length_a   1.000
_cell.length_b   1.000
_cell.length_c   1.000
_cell.angle_alpha   90.00
_cell.angle_beta   90.00
_cell.angle_gamma   90.00
#
_symmetry.space_group_name_H-M   'P 1'
#
loop_
_entity.id
_entity.type
_entity.pdbx_description
1 polymer ?
#
loop_
_entity_poly.entity_id
_entity_poly.type
_entity_poly.pdbx_seq_one_letter_code
_entity_poly.pdbx_strand_id
1 'polypeptide(L)'
;MIRDAVTCDTTNCLALLLEPAGEYPAATFEDFTRECGWTYGPEGHTCLPCRVGKGPVLERGECEWCGGAVTTRHGDELCMYCGHLTPDNGPEWHREGWTDGVGEDDDIEDQEHEDVMPTGPGEWAGAGGEEDQDQADGTGTDR
;
A
#
# COMPACT_ATOMS: atom_id res chain seq x y z
N MET A 1 -11.42 23.61 -15.03
CA MET A 1 -12.55 22.76 -14.60
C MET A 1 -12.35 22.49 -13.13
N ILE A 2 -13.34 22.79 -12.30
CA ILE A 2 -13.32 22.50 -10.86
C ILE A 2 -14.02 21.15 -10.70
N ARG A 3 -13.42 20.25 -9.91
CA ARG A 3 -13.94 18.90 -9.63
C ARG A 3 -14.20 18.79 -8.13
N ASP A 4 -15.22 18.02 -7.77
CA ASP A 4 -15.48 17.74 -6.37
C ASP A 4 -14.45 16.78 -5.79
N ALA A 5 -14.28 16.85 -4.48
CA ALA A 5 -13.34 16.02 -3.75
C ALA A 5 -13.88 15.71 -2.35
N VAL A 6 -13.73 14.46 -1.93
CA VAL A 6 -13.89 14.07 -0.53
C VAL A 6 -12.54 13.71 0.05
N THR A 7 -12.28 14.20 1.26
CA THR A 7 -11.03 14.02 1.99
C THR A 7 -11.30 13.30 3.30
N CYS A 8 -10.42 12.38 3.69
CA CYS A 8 -10.44 11.81 5.02
C CYS A 8 -9.02 11.85 5.57
N ASP A 9 -8.79 12.71 6.55
CA ASP A 9 -7.52 12.79 7.25
C ASP A 9 -7.77 12.57 8.74
N THR A 10 -7.05 11.65 9.36
CA THR A 10 -7.23 11.36 10.81
C THR A 10 -6.04 11.84 11.63
N THR A 11 -5.49 13.00 11.24
CA THR A 11 -4.30 13.73 11.75
C THR A 11 -2.98 13.39 11.06
N ASN A 12 -3.04 13.38 9.73
CA ASN A 12 -1.98 13.27 8.72
C ASN A 12 -1.70 11.89 8.15
N CYS A 13 -2.73 11.09 7.94
CA CYS A 13 -2.58 9.91 7.10
C CYS A 13 -3.63 9.84 5.97
N LEU A 14 -4.02 11.04 5.50
CA LEU A 14 -4.83 11.49 4.37
C LEU A 14 -5.21 10.51 3.23
N ALA A 15 -6.50 10.21 3.12
CA ALA A 15 -7.18 9.70 1.93
C ALA A 15 -7.86 10.84 1.15
N LEU A 16 -7.79 10.77 -0.19
CA LEU A 16 -8.41 11.71 -1.12
C LEU A 16 -9.12 10.92 -2.23
N LEU A 17 -10.42 11.14 -2.40
CA LEU A 17 -11.18 10.67 -3.55
C LEU A 17 -11.60 11.89 -4.36
N LEU A 18 -11.09 11.96 -5.59
CA LEU A 18 -11.40 13.00 -6.56
C LEU A 18 -12.56 12.54 -7.44
N GLU A 19 -13.45 13.46 -7.77
CA GLU A 19 -14.47 13.23 -8.79
C GLU A 19 -13.79 12.79 -10.11
N PRO A 20 -14.24 11.66 -10.69
CA PRO A 20 -13.72 11.20 -11.96
C PRO A 20 -13.88 12.25 -13.07
N ALA A 21 -12.98 12.22 -14.05
CA ALA A 21 -13.00 13.16 -15.18
C ALA A 21 -14.17 12.93 -16.15
N GLY A 22 -14.72 11.73 -16.15
CA GLY A 22 -15.77 11.27 -17.07
C GLY A 22 -16.98 10.74 -16.33
N GLU A 23 -17.81 10.00 -17.05
CA GLU A 23 -19.00 9.36 -16.48
C GLU A 23 -18.59 8.25 -15.49
N TYR A 24 -19.31 8.17 -14.38
CA TYR A 24 -19.21 7.11 -13.38
C TYR A 24 -20.58 6.46 -13.21
N PRO A 25 -20.64 5.20 -12.73
CA PRO A 25 -21.87 4.41 -12.74
C PRO A 25 -23.00 4.95 -11.85
N ALA A 26 -22.71 5.87 -10.93
CA ALA A 26 -23.68 6.46 -10.03
C ALA A 26 -24.32 7.74 -10.58
N ALA A 27 -25.51 8.07 -10.08
CA ALA A 27 -26.26 9.26 -10.50
C ALA A 27 -25.61 10.59 -10.07
N THR A 28 -24.87 10.58 -8.96
CA THR A 28 -24.18 11.74 -8.39
C THR A 28 -22.83 11.33 -7.80
N PHE A 29 -21.92 12.29 -7.63
CA PHE A 29 -20.64 12.03 -6.98
C PHE A 29 -20.84 11.59 -5.51
N GLU A 30 -21.84 12.14 -4.82
CA GLU A 30 -22.22 11.70 -3.47
C GLU A 30 -22.73 10.26 -3.43
N ASP A 31 -23.40 9.78 -4.46
CA ASP A 31 -23.82 8.38 -4.53
C ASP A 31 -22.62 7.48 -4.85
N PHE A 32 -21.76 7.90 -5.79
CA PHE A 32 -20.53 7.17 -6.13
C PHE A 32 -19.61 6.99 -4.91
N THR A 33 -19.40 8.06 -4.14
CA THR A 33 -18.59 8.03 -2.91
C THR A 33 -19.19 7.10 -1.84
N ARG A 34 -20.52 7.07 -1.67
CA ARG A 34 -21.20 6.11 -0.77
C ARG A 34 -21.02 4.67 -1.24
N GLU A 35 -21.16 4.43 -2.54
CA GLU A 35 -20.88 3.11 -3.14
C GLU A 35 -19.45 2.69 -2.86
N CYS A 36 -18.49 3.61 -3.01
CA CYS A 36 -17.08 3.44 -2.63
C CYS A 36 -16.84 3.18 -1.14
N GLY A 37 -17.89 3.17 -0.31
CA GLY A 37 -17.84 2.86 1.10
C GLY A 37 -17.48 4.05 1.99
N TRP A 38 -17.49 5.27 1.45
CA TRP A 38 -17.32 6.49 2.24
C TRP A 38 -18.57 6.80 3.05
N THR A 39 -18.37 7.43 4.20
CA THR A 39 -19.47 7.92 5.04
C THR A 39 -19.36 9.41 5.28
N TYR A 40 -20.52 10.03 5.51
CA TYR A 40 -20.68 11.45 5.79
C TYR A 40 -21.11 11.63 7.24
N GLY A 41 -20.44 12.52 7.97
CA GLY A 41 -20.78 12.85 9.34
C GLY A 41 -20.55 14.33 9.66
N PRO A 42 -20.95 14.78 10.86
CA PRO A 42 -20.71 16.15 11.31
C PRO A 42 -19.22 16.50 11.38
N GLU A 43 -18.36 15.49 11.55
CA GLU A 43 -16.90 15.62 11.58
C GLU A 43 -16.24 15.58 10.18
N GLY A 44 -17.04 15.48 9.11
CA GLY A 44 -16.56 15.41 7.72
C GLY A 44 -16.71 14.02 7.09
N HIS A 45 -15.89 13.73 6.08
CA HIS A 45 -15.92 12.46 5.37
C HIS A 45 -15.01 11.42 6.04
N THR A 46 -15.46 10.17 6.06
CA THR A 46 -14.66 9.04 6.55
C THR A 46 -14.48 8.02 5.44
N CYS A 47 -13.23 7.68 5.11
CA CYS A 47 -12.93 6.67 4.12
C CYS A 47 -13.20 5.26 4.67
N LEU A 48 -13.43 4.30 3.76
CA LEU A 48 -13.70 2.91 4.13
C LEU A 48 -12.62 2.32 5.06
N PRO A 49 -11.31 2.48 4.80
CA PRO A 49 -10.25 1.98 5.69
C PRO A 49 -10.32 2.53 7.13
N CYS A 50 -10.56 3.82 7.30
CA CYS A 50 -10.79 4.41 8.62
C CYS A 50 -12.02 3.80 9.30
N ARG A 51 -13.12 3.63 8.56
CA ARG A 51 -14.37 3.06 9.08
C ARG A 51 -14.20 1.63 9.61
N VAL A 52 -13.33 0.84 8.99
CA VAL A 52 -13.06 -0.55 9.41
C VAL A 52 -11.85 -0.68 10.35
N GLY A 53 -11.30 0.43 10.86
CA GLY A 53 -10.20 0.42 11.82
C GLY A 53 -8.84 0.04 11.24
N LYS A 54 -8.67 0.08 9.91
CA LYS A 54 -7.38 -0.15 9.25
C LYS A 54 -6.49 1.10 9.18
N GLY A 55 -7.03 2.25 9.60
CA GLY A 55 -6.40 3.55 9.40
C GLY A 55 -6.65 4.08 7.98
N PRO A 56 -6.30 5.34 7.71
CA PRO A 56 -6.50 5.95 6.40
C PRO A 56 -5.48 5.45 5.36
N VAL A 57 -5.78 5.67 4.09
CA VAL A 57 -4.94 5.24 2.96
C VAL A 57 -3.73 6.17 2.87
N LEU A 58 -2.53 5.64 3.09
CA LEU A 58 -1.29 6.44 3.16
C LEU A 58 -0.70 6.79 1.79
N GLU A 59 -1.04 6.00 0.77
CA GLU A 59 -0.46 6.04 -0.57
C GLU A 59 -1.56 6.35 -1.58
N ARG A 60 -1.35 7.33 -2.48
CA ARG A 60 -2.23 7.52 -3.64
C ARG A 60 -1.94 6.39 -4.64
N GLY A 61 -2.77 5.36 -4.62
CA GLY A 61 -2.71 4.25 -5.57
C GLY A 61 -3.75 4.36 -6.68
N GLU A 62 -3.86 3.27 -7.44
CA GLU A 62 -4.67 3.18 -8.66
C GLU A 62 -6.10 2.72 -8.41
N CYS A 63 -6.45 2.35 -7.18
CA CYS A 63 -7.81 1.91 -6.88
C CYS A 63 -8.82 3.05 -7.02
N GLU A 64 -9.70 2.95 -8.01
CA GLU A 64 -10.77 3.92 -8.27
C GLU A 64 -11.78 4.07 -7.12
N TRP A 65 -11.88 3.06 -6.23
CA TRP A 65 -12.82 3.05 -5.10
C TRP A 65 -12.30 3.80 -3.88
N CYS A 66 -11.07 3.50 -3.45
CA CYS A 66 -10.53 4.08 -2.21
C CYS A 66 -9.23 4.87 -2.40
N GLY A 67 -8.73 4.98 -3.62
CA GLY A 67 -7.44 5.63 -3.93
C GLY A 67 -6.24 4.89 -3.36
N GLY A 68 -6.39 3.62 -2.96
CA GLY A 68 -5.34 2.81 -2.34
C GLY A 68 -4.48 2.08 -3.34
N ALA A 69 -3.25 1.73 -2.92
CA ALA A 69 -2.32 0.95 -3.73
C ALA A 69 -2.91 -0.44 -4.09
N VAL A 70 -2.63 -0.85 -5.33
CA VAL A 70 -3.03 -2.13 -5.89
C VAL A 70 -1.89 -3.13 -5.81
N THR A 71 -2.23 -4.42 -5.80
CA THR A 71 -1.27 -5.51 -5.88
C THR A 71 -1.84 -6.62 -6.77
N THR A 72 -0.99 -7.34 -7.47
CA THR A 72 -1.40 -8.48 -8.27
C THR A 72 -1.40 -9.75 -7.43
N ARG A 73 -2.53 -10.46 -7.40
CA ARG A 73 -2.65 -11.77 -6.74
C ARG A 73 -3.35 -12.74 -7.70
N HIS A 74 -2.64 -13.82 -8.06
CA HIS A 74 -3.14 -14.83 -9.01
C HIS A 74 -3.53 -14.29 -10.40
N GLY A 75 -2.90 -13.19 -10.84
CA GLY A 75 -3.21 -12.55 -12.11
C GLY A 75 -4.30 -11.48 -12.03
N ASP A 76 -4.96 -11.34 -10.87
CA ASP A 76 -5.95 -10.28 -10.65
C ASP A 76 -5.31 -9.10 -9.90
N GLU A 77 -5.57 -7.87 -10.35
CA GLU A 77 -5.21 -6.67 -9.61
C GLU A 77 -6.25 -6.35 -8.53
N LEU A 78 -5.81 -6.30 -7.28
CA LEU A 78 -6.65 -6.07 -6.11
C LEU A 78 -6.11 -4.89 -5.31
N CYS A 79 -6.99 -4.02 -4.84
CA CYS A 79 -6.61 -3.00 -3.88
C CYS A 79 -6.21 -3.63 -2.54
N MET A 80 -5.02 -3.29 -2.03
CA MET A 80 -4.52 -3.80 -0.74
C MET A 80 -5.38 -3.36 0.46
N TYR A 81 -6.19 -2.31 0.30
CA TYR A 81 -6.95 -1.72 1.38
C TYR A 81 -8.41 -2.18 1.40
N CYS A 82 -9.15 -1.95 0.30
CA CYS A 82 -10.56 -2.29 0.19
C CYS A 82 -10.81 -3.68 -0.41
N GLY A 83 -9.81 -4.31 -1.04
CA GLY A 83 -9.95 -5.60 -1.71
C GLY A 83 -10.77 -5.55 -3.00
N HIS A 84 -11.10 -4.37 -3.50
CA HIS A 84 -11.79 -4.22 -4.77
C HIS A 84 -10.86 -4.64 -5.91
N LEU A 85 -11.41 -5.37 -6.89
CA LEU A 85 -10.74 -5.67 -8.14
C LEU A 85 -10.62 -4.37 -8.92
N THR A 86 -9.41 -3.88 -9.12
CA THR A 86 -9.27 -2.72 -9.99
C THR A 86 -9.50 -3.18 -11.42
N PRO A 87 -10.27 -2.43 -12.22
CA PRO A 87 -10.48 -2.78 -13.61
C PRO A 87 -9.12 -2.88 -14.26
N ASP A 88 -8.87 -4.06 -14.86
CA ASP A 88 -7.69 -4.45 -15.63
C ASP A 88 -7.01 -3.19 -16.16
N ASN A 89 -5.89 -2.78 -15.54
CA ASN A 89 -5.02 -1.80 -16.14
C ASN A 89 -4.67 -2.42 -17.49
N GLY A 90 -5.26 -1.89 -18.58
CA GLY A 90 -5.19 -2.52 -19.89
C GLY A 90 -3.76 -2.85 -20.30
N PRO A 91 -3.56 -3.61 -21.39
CA PRO A 91 -2.27 -4.20 -21.75
C PRO A 91 -1.10 -3.20 -21.92
N GLU A 92 -1.32 -1.89 -21.79
CA GLU A 92 -0.28 -0.85 -21.74
C GLU A 92 0.68 -0.96 -20.54
N TRP A 93 0.28 -1.63 -19.45
CA TRP A 93 1.17 -1.91 -18.30
C TRP A 93 1.77 -3.31 -18.31
N HIS A 94 1.40 -4.17 -19.27
CA HIS A 94 2.35 -5.19 -19.69
C HIS A 94 3.53 -4.44 -20.25
N ARG A 95 4.60 -4.34 -19.46
CA ARG A 95 5.92 -3.97 -19.92
C ARG A 95 6.19 -4.82 -21.17
N GLU A 96 5.93 -4.28 -22.35
CA GLU A 96 6.42 -4.80 -23.61
C GLU A 96 7.94 -4.85 -23.46
N GLY A 97 8.48 -5.99 -23.03
CA GLY A 97 9.89 -6.14 -22.70
C GLY A 97 10.24 -6.74 -21.34
N TRP A 98 9.28 -7.12 -20.47
CA TRP A 98 9.56 -8.22 -19.54
C TRP A 98 9.23 -9.53 -20.26
N THR A 99 9.94 -9.80 -21.34
CA THR A 99 10.24 -11.20 -21.66
C THR A 99 10.88 -11.74 -20.40
N ASP A 100 10.25 -12.75 -19.83
CA ASP A 100 10.87 -13.64 -18.87
C ASP A 100 12.37 -13.72 -19.16
N GLY A 101 13.17 -13.10 -18.30
CA GLY A 101 14.60 -13.34 -18.21
C GLY A 101 14.88 -14.74 -17.70
N VAL A 102 14.06 -15.72 -18.08
CA VAL A 102 14.55 -17.02 -18.47
C VAL A 102 15.22 -16.76 -19.82
N GLY A 103 16.39 -16.12 -19.77
CA GLY A 103 17.35 -16.37 -20.84
C GLY A 103 17.40 -17.88 -20.97
N GLU A 104 17.23 -18.37 -22.18
CA GLU A 104 17.78 -19.65 -22.53
C GLU A 104 19.23 -19.59 -22.04
N ASP A 105 19.49 -20.19 -20.87
CA ASP A 105 20.82 -20.53 -20.37
C ASP A 105 21.34 -21.62 -21.33
N ASP A 106 21.50 -21.25 -22.60
CA ASP A 106 22.39 -21.91 -23.52
C ASP A 106 23.80 -21.60 -23.00
N ASP A 107 24.47 -22.66 -22.57
CA ASP A 107 25.90 -22.74 -22.32
C ASP A 107 26.44 -22.08 -21.03
N ILE A 108 25.92 -22.50 -19.86
CA ILE A 108 26.81 -22.62 -18.68
C ILE A 108 27.60 -23.92 -18.87
N GLU A 109 28.70 -23.83 -19.62
CA GLU A 109 29.72 -24.88 -19.60
C GLU A 109 30.21 -25.03 -18.16
N ASP A 110 30.28 -26.29 -17.70
CA ASP A 110 30.85 -26.75 -16.44
C ASP A 110 32.18 -26.03 -16.12
N GLN A 111 32.10 -24.90 -15.42
CA GLN A 111 33.28 -24.29 -14.84
C GLN A 111 33.46 -24.94 -13.47
N GLU A 112 34.36 -25.91 -13.46
CA GLU A 112 34.85 -26.65 -12.30
C GLU A 112 35.23 -25.65 -11.20
N HIS A 113 34.30 -25.38 -10.29
CA HIS A 113 34.52 -24.58 -9.11
C HIS A 113 35.37 -25.42 -8.16
N GLU A 114 36.68 -25.30 -8.29
CA GLU A 114 37.62 -25.87 -7.32
C GLU A 114 37.29 -25.30 -5.93
N ASP A 115 36.94 -26.22 -5.03
CA ASP A 115 36.64 -25.99 -3.62
C ASP A 115 37.78 -25.23 -2.91
N VAL A 116 37.64 -23.91 -2.76
CA VAL A 116 38.42 -23.13 -1.79
C VAL A 116 37.59 -22.98 -0.53
N MET A 117 37.64 -24.00 0.33
CA MET A 117 37.15 -23.94 1.70
C MET A 117 38.01 -22.95 2.51
N PRO A 118 37.46 -21.85 3.08
CA PRO A 118 38.21 -21.07 4.05
C PRO A 118 38.29 -21.84 5.38
N THR A 119 39.43 -22.48 5.63
CA THR A 119 39.80 -22.95 6.96
C THR A 119 40.25 -21.76 7.81
N GLY A 120 39.38 -21.27 8.69
CA GLY A 120 39.76 -20.31 9.71
C GLY A 120 38.68 -20.14 10.78
N PRO A 121 38.95 -20.44 12.07
CA PRO A 121 38.01 -20.17 13.14
C PRO A 121 38.05 -18.66 13.46
N GLY A 122 37.07 -17.92 12.95
CA GLY A 122 36.83 -16.54 13.34
C GLY A 122 35.98 -16.50 14.61
N GLU A 123 36.64 -16.41 15.75
CA GLU A 123 36.07 -16.03 17.04
C GLU A 123 35.21 -14.74 16.90
N TRP A 124 33.92 -14.84 17.20
CA TRP A 124 33.10 -13.69 17.56
C TRP A 124 32.61 -13.87 18.98
N ALA A 125 33.49 -13.46 19.90
CA ALA A 125 33.19 -13.28 21.29
C ALA A 125 32.31 -12.04 21.50
N GLY A 126 31.13 -12.24 22.10
CA GLY A 126 30.76 -11.56 23.34
C GLY A 126 30.13 -10.15 23.31
N ALA A 127 29.39 -9.93 24.39
CA ALA A 127 28.72 -8.71 24.89
C ALA A 127 27.39 -8.38 24.18
N GLY A 128 26.22 -8.44 24.84
CA GLY A 128 25.92 -8.17 26.25
C GLY A 128 25.44 -6.72 26.37
N GLY A 129 24.17 -6.53 26.75
CA GLY A 129 23.55 -5.22 26.90
C GLY A 129 22.06 -5.31 27.22
N GLU A 130 21.74 -5.85 28.39
CA GLU A 130 20.54 -5.52 29.17
C GLU A 130 20.76 -4.12 29.76
N GLU A 131 19.84 -3.14 29.60
CA GLU A 131 19.47 -2.05 30.54
C GLU A 131 18.14 -1.44 30.01
N ASP A 132 16.99 -1.69 30.61
CA ASP A 132 16.36 -0.98 31.75
C ASP A 132 15.74 0.40 31.41
N GLN A 133 14.42 0.46 31.64
CA GLN A 133 13.63 1.53 32.28
C GLN A 133 13.82 2.99 31.81
N ASP A 134 12.73 3.62 31.37
CA ASP A 134 12.24 4.78 32.11
C ASP A 134 10.75 5.06 31.90
N GLN A 135 10.10 5.20 33.06
CA GLN A 135 8.74 5.70 33.27
C GLN A 135 8.66 7.18 32.91
N ALA A 136 7.51 7.60 32.37
CA ALA A 136 7.05 8.97 32.57
C ALA A 136 5.53 8.98 32.72
N ASP A 137 5.09 8.81 33.97
CA ASP A 137 3.79 9.24 34.45
C ASP A 137 3.73 10.77 34.40
N GLY A 138 2.84 11.30 33.57
CA GLY A 138 2.54 12.72 33.47
C GLY A 138 1.12 13.02 33.93
N THR A 139 0.85 12.92 35.24
CA THR A 139 -0.35 13.51 35.86
C THR A 139 -0.14 15.02 36.00
N GLY A 140 -0.85 15.81 35.20
CA GLY A 140 -0.97 17.26 35.36
C GLY A 140 -2.41 17.66 35.66
N THR A 141 -2.67 18.01 36.93
CA THR A 141 -3.89 18.67 37.41
C THR A 141 -3.80 20.20 37.26
N ASP A 142 -4.97 20.85 37.45
CA ASP A 142 -5.21 22.29 37.69
C ASP A 142 -5.16 23.19 36.44
N ARG A 143 -6.21 23.93 36.04
CA ARG A 143 -7.21 24.68 36.80
C ARG A 143 -8.43 25.03 35.95
#